data_AF-B3SBV0-F1
#
_entry.id   AF-B3SBV0-F1
#
_cell.length_a   1.000
_cell.length_b   1.000
_cell.length_c   1.000
_cell.angle_alpha   90.00
_cell.angle_beta   90.00
_cell.angle_gamma   90.00
#
_symmetry.space_group_name_H-M   'P 1'
#
loop_
_entity.id
_entity.type
_entity.pdbx_description
1 polymer ?
#
loop_
_entity_poly.entity_id
_entity_poly.type
_entity_poly.pdbx_seq_one_letter_code
_entity_poly.pdbx_strand_id
1 'polypeptide(L)' 'KLIDMQWKLSFATSSNRCPNMNTPLVTVMLTIALPSGSTRKKYLQLELSEFKNFAGRIKEIASMIENV' A
#
# COMPACT_ATOMS: atom_id res chain seq x y z
N LYS A 1 1.27 10.06 13.99
CA LYS A 1 0.21 9.02 14.20
C LYS A 1 -0.40 8.66 12.86
N LEU A 2 -0.48 7.37 12.50
CA LEU A 2 -1.28 6.95 11.34
C LEU A 2 -2.76 7.14 11.69
N ILE A 3 -3.51 7.85 10.85
CA ILE A 3 -4.91 8.17 11.12
C ILE A 3 -5.88 7.60 10.08
N ASP A 4 -5.40 7.28 8.89
CA ASP A 4 -6.20 6.64 7.84
C ASP A 4 -5.29 5.83 6.91
N MET A 5 -5.84 4.75 6.37
CA MET A 5 -5.21 3.91 5.36
C MET A 5 -6.24 3.55 4.30
N GLN A 6 -5.99 3.97 3.08
CA GLN A 6 -6.82 3.68 1.91
C GLN A 6 -6.01 2.86 0.91
N TRP A 7 -6.69 2.10 0.08
CA TRP A 7 -6.04 1.33 -0.98
C TRP A 7 -6.89 1.26 -2.25
N LYS A 8 -6.23 1.03 -3.37
CA LYS A 8 -6.84 0.82 -4.68
C LYS A 8 -6.08 -0.26 -5.44
N LEU A 9 -6.80 -1.23 -6.00
CA LEU A 9 -6.27 -2.14 -7.02
C LEU A 9 -6.47 -1.53 -8.40
N SER A 10 -5.40 -1.47 -9.18
CA SER A 10 -5.39 -0.95 -10.56
C SER A 10 -4.64 -1.93 -11.46
N PHE A 11 -4.75 -1.76 -12.77
CA PHE A 11 -3.95 -2.49 -13.75
C PHE A 11 -3.13 -1.46 -14.52
N ALA A 12 -1.82 -1.69 -14.64
CA ALA A 12 -1.02 -0.97 -15.61
C ALA A 12 -1.20 -1.64 -16.97
N THR A 13 -1.49 -0.84 -17.99
CA THR A 13 -1.46 -1.26 -19.40
C THR A 13 -0.27 -0.57 -20.06
N SER A 14 0.65 -1.34 -20.63
CA SER A 14 1.75 -0.79 -21.45
C SER A 14 1.34 -0.81 -22.93
N SER A 15 1.72 0.21 -23.70
CA SER A 15 1.30 0.36 -25.09
C SER A 15 2.28 -0.24 -26.12
N ASN A 16 1.71 -0.66 -27.24
CA ASN A 16 2.24 -0.91 -28.59
C ASN A 16 3.47 -1.80 -28.86
N ARG A 17 4.17 -2.39 -27.88
CA ARG A 17 5.20 -3.43 -28.15
C ARG A 17 5.17 -4.71 -27.32
N CYS A 18 4.26 -4.87 -26.37
CA CYS A 18 4.16 -6.09 -25.56
C CYS A 18 2.68 -6.48 -25.33
N PRO A 19 2.18 -7.62 -25.85
CA PRO A 19 0.74 -7.89 -25.86
C PRO A 19 0.12 -8.26 -24.50
N ASN A 20 0.91 -8.62 -23.48
CA ASN A 20 0.40 -9.39 -22.33
C ASN A 20 0.95 -8.92 -20.97
N MET A 21 0.94 -7.62 -20.67
CA MET A 21 1.26 -7.13 -19.33
C MET A 21 0.08 -6.36 -18.74
N ASN A 22 -0.94 -7.11 -18.29
CA ASN A 22 -1.90 -6.63 -17.32
C ASN A 22 -1.33 -6.89 -15.93
N THR A 23 -0.39 -6.06 -15.48
CA THR A 23 0.20 -6.23 -14.14
C THR A 23 -0.72 -5.56 -13.11
N PRO A 24 -1.35 -6.33 -12.20
CA PRO A 24 -2.12 -5.76 -11.11
C PRO A 24 -1.19 -5.00 -10.17
N LEU A 25 -1.55 -3.76 -9.88
CA LEU A 25 -0.85 -2.86 -8.98
C LEU A 25 -1.78 -2.45 -7.86
N VAL A 26 -1.30 -2.59 -6.63
CA VAL A 26 -1.98 -2.08 -5.45
C VAL A 26 -1.33 -0.76 -5.06
N THR A 27 -2.13 0.30 -5.00
CA THR A 27 -1.72 1.58 -4.44
C THR A 27 -2.27 1.72 -3.04
N VAL A 28 -1.40 1.95 -2.06
CA VAL A 28 -1.76 2.23 -0.68
C VAL A 28 -1.51 3.71 -0.40
N MET A 29 -2.49 4.40 0.16
CA MET A 29 -2.37 5.76 0.66
C MET A 29 -2.46 5.76 2.19
N LEU A 30 -1.44 6.28 2.84
CA LEU A 30 -1.38 6.47 4.28
C LEU A 30 -1.55 7.95 4.60
N THR A 31 -2.50 8.28 5.48
CA THR A 31 -2.66 9.62 6.02
C THR A 31 -2.08 9.67 7.42
N ILE A 32 -1.10 10.55 7.62
CA ILE A 32 -0.33 10.68 8.85
C ILE A 32 -0.62 12.04 9.47
N ALA A 33 -1.07 12.07 10.72
CA ALA A 33 -1.14 13.30 11.51
C ALA A 33 0.26 13.68 12.01
N LEU A 34 0.64 14.94 11.76
CA LEU A 34 1.89 15.54 12.22
C LEU A 34 1.70 16.23 13.58
N PRO A 35 2.76 16.42 14.38
CA PRO A 35 2.67 17.13 15.66
C PRO A 35 2.13 18.55 15.56
N SER A 36 2.28 19.19 14.39
CA SER A 36 1.76 20.53 14.11
C SER A 36 0.23 20.59 13.94
N GLY A 37 -0.48 19.46 13.98
CA GLY A 37 -1.93 19.38 13.72
C GLY A 37 -2.29 19.22 12.24
N SER A 38 -1.34 19.45 11.33
CA SER A 38 -1.53 19.17 9.89
C SER A 38 -1.46 17.67 9.55
N THR A 39 -1.94 17.29 8.38
CA THR A 39 -1.85 15.92 7.86
C THR A 39 -0.91 15.82 6.66
N ARG A 40 -0.26 14.66 6.52
CA ARG A 40 0.60 14.32 5.39
C ARG A 40 0.16 13.00 4.77
N LYS A 41 0.06 12.96 3.45
CA LYS A 41 -0.22 11.74 2.68
C LYS A 41 1.08 11.10 2.19
N LYS A 42 1.14 9.77 2.24
CA LYS A 42 2.22 8.94 1.68
C LYS A 42 1.60 7.87 0.81
N TYR A 43 2.25 7.58 -0.31
CA TYR A 43 1.77 6.63 -1.30
C TYR A 43 2.80 5.53 -1.51
N LEU A 44 2.32 4.30 -1.58
CA LEU A 44 3.12 3.14 -1.98
C LEU A 44 2.41 2.48 -3.15
N GLN A 45 3.14 2.22 -4.22
CA GLN A 45 2.65 1.45 -5.35
C GLN A 45 3.42 0.14 -5.37
N LEU A 46 2.68 -0.96 -5.35
CA LEU A 46 3.21 -2.31 -5.18
C LEU A 46 2.64 -3.21 -6.27
N GLU A 47 3.47 -4.06 -6.84
CA GLU A 47 2.97 -5.23 -7.56
C GLU A 47 2.23 -6.17 -6.59
N LEU A 48 1.37 -7.04 -7.13
CA LEU A 48 0.55 -7.93 -6.30
C LEU A 48 1.40 -8.85 -5.39
N SER A 49 2.56 -9.30 -5.87
CA SER A 49 3.53 -10.10 -5.09
C SER A 49 4.08 -9.30 -3.90
N GLU A 50 4.50 -8.06 -4.14
CA GLU A 50 5.00 -7.15 -3.11
C GLU A 50 3.91 -6.78 -2.09
N PHE A 51 2.67 -6.60 -2.55
CA PHE A 51 1.53 -6.35 -1.68
C PHE A 51 1.24 -7.53 -0.75
N LYS A 52 1.32 -8.77 -1.24
CA LYS A 52 1.16 -9.96 -0.39
C LYS A 52 2.20 -9.99 0.73
N ASN A 53 3.46 -9.68 0.41
CA ASN A 53 4.53 -9.60 1.40
C ASN A 53 4.27 -8.47 2.41
N PHE A 54 3.89 -7.29 1.93
CA PHE A 54 3.53 -6.15 2.77
C PHE A 54 2.39 -6.48 3.75
N ALA A 55 1.32 -7.12 3.25
CA ALA A 55 0.20 -7.55 4.08
C ALA A 55 0.62 -8.59 5.13
N GLY A 56 1.51 -9.51 4.79
CA GLY A 56 2.11 -10.45 5.74
C GLY A 56 2.85 -9.74 6.87
N ARG A 57 3.69 -8.75 6.54
CA ARG A 57 4.42 -7.95 7.54
C ARG A 57 3.49 -7.15 8.44
N ILE A 58 2.41 -6.58 7.92
CA ILE A 58 1.41 -5.90 8.75
C ILE A 58 0.77 -6.87 9.74
N LYS A 59 0.44 -8.11 9.33
CA LYS A 59 -0.12 -9.12 10.23
C LYS A 59 0.84 -9.52 11.34
N GLU A 60 2.13 -9.68 11.02
CA GLU A 60 3.17 -9.94 12.01
C GLU A 60 3.24 -8.81 13.04
N ILE A 61 3.29 -7.55 12.59
CA ILE A 61 3.29 -6.37 13.47
C ILE A 61 2.02 -6.34 14.34
N ALA A 62 0.84 -6.60 13.76
CA ALA A 62 -0.40 -6.65 14.52
C ALA A 62 -0.36 -7.71 15.63
N SER A 63 0.10 -8.93 15.31
CA SER A 63 0.25 -9.99 16.30
C SER A 63 1.24 -9.65 17.43
N MET A 64 2.30 -8.88 17.14
CA MET A 64 3.23 -8.43 18.17
C MET A 64 2.61 -7.38 19.09
N ILE A 65 1.72 -6.53 18.58
CA ILE A 65 1.03 -5.50 19.37
C ILE A 65 -0.07 -6.12 20.25
N GLU A 66 -0.80 -7.11 19.74
CA GLU A 66 -1.88 -7.78 20.46
C GLU A 66 -1.39 -8.67 21.62
N ASN A 67 -0.14 -9.12 21.55
CA ASN A 67 0.49 -9.99 22.55
C ASN A 67 1.34 -9.21 23.58
N VAL A 68 1.16 -7.89 23.69
CA VAL A 68 1.79 -7.02 24.71
C VAL A 68 0.76 -6.56 25.74
#